data_AF-A0A9W7ZUS1-F1
#
_entry.id   AF-A0A9W7ZUS1-F1
#
_cell.length_a   1.000
_cell.length_b   1.000
_cell.length_c   1.000
_cell.angle_alpha   90.00
_cell.angle_beta   90.00
_cell.angle_gamma   90.00
#
_symmetry.space_group_name_H-M   'P 1'
#
loop_
_entity.id
_entity.type
_entity.pdbx_description
1 polymer ?
#
loop_
_entity_poly.entity_id
_entity_poly.type
_entity_poly.pdbx_seq_one_letter_code
_entity_poly.pdbx_strand_id
1 'polypeptide(L)'
;MFLCELPETTFVVNCGWEPNDLVYTDNPKGDDPNEDGDNMEGLNAIDWGLVDFILISNYENMGLLPWISEYTSFQGDIFVTEPTKSYGKCLVEERILLSSLWSGHENAMPQIPSTSKVGGLSQSHTEIMKPPYTLHDVTQCFEKISDVRYNQVIKPLMTVSIHAQSSGYCIGSANWVVDYKGEKIAFISASSFAEQLHPQELDKSVVKNSSIVVVSDLDTRTDTSDTSKSFYWLGKIASNIVNTVKQKANTIVVSRPLGLVNDLLQMTAEMIRHRALVSPQYLFISPIASKTMQLGNIMGEWLNRSKQDALYIPEYPFIERELRLDNSLRYLKSVADLSITPLSPEPCVAFMSMRGKR
;
A
#
# COMPACT_ATOMS: atom_id res chain seq x y z
N MET A 1 8.94 7.55 8.87
CA MET A 1 8.55 8.96 9.01
C MET A 1 9.82 9.76 9.24
N PHE A 2 9.98 10.92 8.61
CA PHE A 2 11.08 11.84 8.88
C PHE A 2 10.53 13.19 9.33
N LEU A 3 10.96 13.67 10.49
CA LEU A 3 10.79 15.06 10.90
C LEU A 3 12.00 15.86 10.38
N CYS A 4 11.74 16.88 9.57
CA CYS A 4 12.75 17.70 8.93
C CYS A 4 12.67 19.12 9.48
N GLU A 5 13.71 19.53 10.21
CA GLU A 5 13.79 20.86 10.84
C GLU A 5 14.84 21.70 10.11
N LEU A 6 14.37 22.75 9.44
CA LEU A 6 15.19 23.79 8.83
C LEU A 6 14.99 25.11 9.61
N PRO A 7 15.90 26.09 9.50
CA PRO A 7 15.86 27.29 10.34
C PRO A 7 14.55 28.11 10.32
N GLU A 8 13.72 27.97 9.29
CA GLU A 8 12.46 28.71 9.12
C GLU A 8 11.27 27.81 8.77
N THR A 9 11.46 26.48 8.80
CA THR A 9 10.36 25.56 8.49
C THR A 9 10.60 24.20 9.12
N THR A 10 9.52 23.59 9.59
CA THR A 10 9.50 22.21 10.04
C THR A 10 8.47 21.46 9.24
N PHE A 11 8.85 20.33 8.64
CA PHE A 11 7.93 19.52 7.86
C PHE A 11 8.16 18.03 8.08
N VAL A 12 7.15 17.23 7.76
CA VAL A 12 7.23 15.77 7.88
C VAL A 12 7.17 15.11 6.51
N VAL A 13 7.99 14.09 6.30
CA VAL A 13 7.92 13.21 5.12
C VAL A 13 7.50 11.81 5.55
N ASN A 14 6.40 11.35 4.96
CA ASN A 14 5.72 10.07 5.21
C ASN A 14 5.16 9.90 6.63
N CYS A 15 3.92 9.41 6.72
CA CYS A 15 3.21 9.14 7.96
C CYS A 15 2.71 7.68 7.98
N GLY A 16 3.58 6.74 7.59
CA GLY A 16 3.29 5.31 7.65
C GLY A 16 3.01 4.84 9.07
N TRP A 17 2.20 3.78 9.17
CA TRP A 17 1.92 3.07 10.41
C TRP A 17 1.80 1.58 10.09
N GLU A 18 2.59 0.71 10.72
CA GLU A 18 2.29 -0.71 10.75
C GLU A 18 1.88 -1.12 12.19
N PRO A 19 0.78 -1.87 12.38
CA PRO A 19 0.36 -2.34 13.71
C PRO A 19 1.40 -3.22 14.43
N ASN A 20 2.37 -3.77 13.70
CA ASN A 20 3.48 -4.54 14.25
C ASN A 20 4.63 -3.64 14.74
N ASP A 21 4.60 -2.33 14.47
CA ASP A 21 5.59 -1.38 14.98
C ASP A 21 5.40 -1.14 16.50
N LEU A 22 4.41 -1.77 17.14
CA LEU A 22 4.10 -1.66 18.56
C LEU A 22 3.89 -3.06 19.14
N VAL A 23 4.92 -3.91 19.09
CA VAL A 23 4.93 -5.15 19.86
C VAL A 23 5.26 -4.80 21.31
N TYR A 24 4.26 -4.83 22.19
CA TYR A 24 4.53 -4.97 23.62
C TYR A 24 5.08 -6.38 23.86
N THR A 25 6.38 -6.53 24.01
CA THR A 25 6.94 -7.78 24.53
C THR A 25 6.75 -7.81 26.05
N ASP A 26 5.70 -8.49 26.53
CA ASP A 26 5.56 -8.86 27.94
C ASP A 26 6.57 -9.97 28.31
N ASN A 27 7.86 -9.71 28.13
CA ASN A 27 8.92 -10.63 28.52
C ASN A 27 10.07 -9.87 29.20
N PRO A 28 10.08 -9.77 30.55
CA PRO A 28 11.10 -9.01 31.28
C PRO A 28 12.44 -9.76 31.42
N LYS A 29 12.79 -10.60 30.44
CA LYS A 29 14.02 -11.41 30.50
C LYS A 29 14.76 -11.42 29.18
N GLY A 30 15.61 -10.40 29.05
CA GLY A 30 16.93 -10.55 28.47
C GLY A 30 16.97 -10.54 26.96
N ASP A 31 16.66 -9.39 26.36
CA ASP A 31 17.35 -8.88 25.18
C ASP A 31 17.46 -7.34 25.35
N ASP A 32 18.45 -6.75 24.70
CA ASP A 32 19.04 -5.42 24.93
C ASP A 32 18.01 -4.27 25.17
N PRO A 33 18.05 -3.53 26.29
CA PRO A 33 17.04 -2.50 26.65
C PRO A 33 17.07 -1.22 25.79
N ASN A 34 17.74 -1.22 24.63
CA ASN A 34 17.93 -0.04 23.78
C ASN A 34 17.27 -0.11 22.40
N GLU A 35 16.60 -1.20 22.02
CA GLU A 35 16.05 -1.33 20.64
C GLU A 35 14.53 -1.24 20.50
N ASP A 36 13.75 -1.34 21.58
CA ASP A 36 12.28 -1.22 21.53
C ASP A 36 11.80 0.01 22.31
N GLY A 37 12.16 1.20 21.83
CA GLY A 37 11.52 2.44 22.25
C GLY A 37 10.05 2.43 21.80
N ASP A 38 9.12 2.68 22.71
CA ASP A 38 7.70 2.81 22.41
C ASP A 38 7.52 3.85 21.28
N ASN A 39 7.16 3.42 20.07
CA ASN A 39 7.04 4.30 18.91
C ASN A 39 6.04 5.46 19.15
N MET A 40 5.15 5.34 20.15
CA MET A 40 4.29 6.43 20.59
C MET A 40 5.04 7.52 21.36
N GLU A 41 6.11 7.22 22.09
CA GLU A 41 6.94 8.24 22.76
C GLU A 41 7.60 9.18 21.74
N GLY A 42 8.09 8.64 20.62
CA GLY A 42 8.66 9.43 19.53
C GLY A 42 7.63 10.37 18.88
N LEU A 43 6.39 9.91 18.68
CA LEU A 43 5.31 10.71 18.12
C LEU A 43 4.80 11.79 19.08
N ASN A 44 4.80 11.50 20.39
CA ASN A 44 4.41 12.44 21.44
C ASN A 44 5.47 13.52 21.70
N ALA A 45 6.72 13.29 21.29
CA ALA A 45 7.79 14.27 21.39
C ALA A 45 7.73 15.36 20.30
N ILE A 46 6.97 15.15 19.23
CA ILE A 46 6.82 16.11 18.13
C ILE A 46 5.81 17.19 18.54
N ASP A 47 6.21 18.46 18.49
CA ASP A 47 5.26 19.58 18.54
C ASP A 47 4.59 19.75 17.17
N TRP A 48 3.48 19.06 16.98
CA TRP A 48 2.71 19.07 15.75
C TRP A 48 2.19 20.45 15.36
N GLY A 49 2.09 21.39 16.30
CA GLY A 49 1.69 22.77 16.03
C GLY A 49 2.75 23.59 15.30
N LEU A 50 4.00 23.13 15.30
CA LEU A 50 5.13 23.73 14.58
C LEU A 50 5.37 23.11 13.21
N VAL A 51 4.67 22.02 12.86
CA VAL A 51 4.84 21.36 11.57
C VAL A 51 4.03 22.12 10.51
N ASP A 52 4.73 22.76 9.57
CA ASP A 52 4.15 23.61 8.52
C ASP A 52 3.40 22.81 7.45
N PHE A 53 3.94 21.65 7.08
CA PHE A 53 3.34 20.78 6.08
C PHE A 53 3.83 19.33 6.16
N ILE A 54 3.08 18.44 5.50
CA ILE A 54 3.37 17.01 5.41
C ILE A 54 3.43 16.59 3.93
N LEU A 55 4.44 15.81 3.57
CA LEU A 55 4.61 15.22 2.24
C LEU A 55 4.42 13.69 2.31
N ILE A 56 3.59 13.14 1.43
CA ILE A 56 3.34 11.69 1.37
C ILE A 56 3.86 11.10 0.06
N SER A 57 4.73 10.11 0.16
CA SER A 57 5.36 9.48 -1.00
C SER A 57 4.49 8.39 -1.64
N ASN A 58 3.69 7.65 -0.90
CA ASN A 58 2.81 6.61 -1.46
C ASN A 58 1.67 6.24 -0.50
N TYR A 59 0.72 5.41 -0.94
CA TYR A 59 -0.51 5.12 -0.20
C TYR A 59 -0.27 4.33 1.10
N GLU A 60 0.90 3.68 1.26
CA GLU A 60 1.26 2.94 2.47
C GLU A 60 1.70 3.88 3.60
N ASN A 61 2.13 5.09 3.23
CA ASN A 61 2.66 6.12 4.12
C ASN A 61 1.59 7.08 4.68
N MET A 62 0.31 6.68 4.68
CA MET A 62 -0.82 7.51 5.15
C MET A 62 -1.43 7.04 6.48
N GLY A 63 -0.89 5.98 7.08
CA GLY A 63 -1.49 5.28 8.22
C GLY A 63 -1.66 6.11 9.49
N LEU A 64 -0.80 7.08 9.77
CA LEU A 64 -0.92 7.97 10.94
C LEU A 64 -1.69 9.25 10.66
N LEU A 65 -1.99 9.57 9.39
CA LEU A 65 -2.59 10.86 9.04
C LEU A 65 -3.91 11.16 9.76
N PRO A 66 -4.87 10.22 9.91
CA PRO A 66 -6.10 10.50 10.65
C PRO A 66 -5.81 10.87 12.10
N TRP A 67 -4.82 10.22 12.73
CA TRP A 67 -4.45 10.54 14.09
C TRP A 67 -3.78 11.90 14.21
N ILE A 68 -2.82 12.18 13.34
CA ILE A 68 -2.12 13.48 13.29
C ILE A 68 -3.13 14.61 13.06
N SER A 69 -4.02 14.44 12.09
CA SER A 69 -4.97 15.48 11.65
C SER A 69 -6.10 15.76 12.65
N GLU A 70 -6.57 14.76 13.39
CA GLU A 70 -7.74 14.91 14.27
C GLU A 70 -7.40 14.94 15.77
N TYR A 71 -6.24 14.41 16.19
CA TYR A 71 -5.90 14.24 17.61
C TYR A 71 -4.60 14.97 18.03
N THR A 72 -3.99 15.77 17.16
CA THR A 72 -2.83 16.61 17.50
C THR A 72 -3.09 18.10 17.22
N SER A 73 -2.10 18.95 17.51
CA SER A 73 -2.15 20.39 17.22
C SER A 73 -1.81 20.75 15.76
N PHE A 74 -1.59 19.76 14.88
CA PHE A 74 -1.26 20.00 13.47
C PHE A 74 -2.34 20.82 12.74
N GLN A 75 -1.91 21.87 12.03
CA GLN A 75 -2.77 22.74 11.21
C GLN A 75 -2.20 23.00 9.80
N GLY A 76 -1.07 22.38 9.47
CA GLY A 76 -0.40 22.57 8.19
C GLY A 76 -1.09 21.88 7.01
N ASP A 77 -0.55 22.09 5.83
CA ASP A 77 -1.05 21.45 4.60
C ASP A 77 -0.50 20.02 4.45
N ILE A 78 -1.31 19.12 3.91
CA ILE A 78 -0.89 17.74 3.57
C ILE A 78 -0.86 17.60 2.05
N PHE A 79 0.30 17.33 1.48
CA PHE A 79 0.51 17.24 0.03
C PHE A 79 0.70 15.79 -0.42
N VAL A 80 -0.15 15.38 -1.36
CA VAL A 80 -0.25 14.00 -1.82
C VAL A 80 -0.62 13.99 -3.30
N THR A 81 -0.22 12.97 -4.06
CA THR A 81 -0.75 12.79 -5.42
C THR A 81 -2.17 12.21 -5.39
N GLU A 82 -2.99 12.53 -6.39
CA GLU A 82 -4.39 12.09 -6.45
C GLU A 82 -4.58 10.56 -6.34
N PRO A 83 -3.78 9.71 -7.01
CA PRO A 83 -3.91 8.26 -6.84
C PRO A 83 -3.47 7.84 -5.44
N THR A 84 -2.40 8.43 -4.89
CA THR A 84 -1.93 8.11 -3.54
C THR A 84 -3.01 8.41 -2.50
N LYS A 85 -3.70 9.54 -2.61
CA LYS A 85 -4.86 9.89 -1.76
C LYS A 85 -5.99 8.88 -1.93
N SER A 86 -6.35 8.52 -3.16
CA SER A 86 -7.46 7.61 -3.46
C SER A 86 -7.22 6.19 -2.95
N TYR A 87 -6.02 5.63 -3.22
CA TYR A 87 -5.61 4.31 -2.74
C TYR A 87 -5.35 4.31 -1.23
N GLY A 88 -4.74 5.36 -0.70
CA GLY A 88 -4.44 5.52 0.72
C GLY A 88 -5.71 5.54 1.56
N LYS A 89 -6.77 6.23 1.11
CA LYS A 89 -8.07 6.22 1.79
C LYS A 89 -8.61 4.80 1.92
N CYS A 90 -8.58 4.05 0.82
CA CYS A 90 -9.01 2.65 0.81
C CYS A 90 -8.16 1.81 1.77
N LEU A 91 -6.85 1.96 1.75
CA LEU A 91 -5.96 1.17 2.61
C LEU A 91 -6.17 1.46 4.10
N VAL A 92 -6.35 2.73 4.47
CA VAL A 92 -6.62 3.14 5.86
C VAL A 92 -8.00 2.65 6.31
N GLU A 93 -9.04 2.79 5.48
CA GLU A 93 -10.38 2.25 5.74
C GLU A 93 -10.36 0.72 5.92
N GLU A 94 -9.64 0.00 5.04
CA GLU A 94 -9.51 -1.46 5.10
C GLU A 94 -8.94 -1.90 6.45
N ARG A 95 -7.90 -1.22 6.96
CA ARG A 95 -7.30 -1.56 8.27
C ARG A 95 -8.31 -1.53 9.41
N ILE A 96 -9.19 -0.52 9.43
CA ILE A 96 -10.24 -0.39 10.44
C ILE A 96 -11.27 -1.51 10.27
N LEU A 97 -11.80 -1.68 9.05
CA LEU A 97 -12.84 -2.66 8.75
C LEU A 97 -12.40 -4.09 9.06
N LEU A 98 -11.17 -4.42 8.66
CA LEU A 98 -10.54 -5.69 8.95
C LEU A 98 -10.38 -5.91 10.46
N SER A 99 -9.92 -4.91 11.20
CA SER A 99 -9.83 -5.01 12.67
C SER A 99 -11.18 -5.31 13.32
N SER A 100 -12.28 -4.73 12.83
CA SER A 100 -13.63 -4.98 13.35
C SER A 100 -14.12 -6.40 13.03
N LEU A 101 -13.88 -6.90 11.82
CA LEU A 101 -14.28 -8.25 11.39
C LEU A 101 -13.63 -9.33 12.25
N TRP A 102 -12.35 -9.16 12.62
CA TRP A 102 -11.63 -10.16 13.42
C TRP A 102 -11.93 -10.10 14.92
N SER A 103 -12.16 -8.93 15.51
CA SER A 103 -12.62 -8.84 16.92
C SER A 103 -13.96 -9.55 17.15
N GLY A 104 -14.82 -9.66 16.14
CA GLY A 104 -16.05 -10.46 16.22
C GLY A 104 -15.80 -11.97 16.26
N HIS A 105 -14.70 -12.45 15.66
CA HIS A 105 -14.35 -13.87 15.60
C HIS A 105 -13.65 -14.40 16.86
N GLU A 106 -12.86 -13.57 17.55
CA GLU A 106 -12.23 -13.95 18.84
C GLU A 106 -13.29 -14.29 19.91
N ASN A 107 -14.42 -13.58 19.90
CA ASN A 107 -15.55 -13.86 20.80
C ASN A 107 -16.37 -15.11 20.41
N ALA A 108 -16.19 -15.63 19.19
CA ALA A 108 -16.97 -16.75 18.64
C ALA A 108 -16.16 -18.06 18.52
N MET A 109 -14.85 -18.04 18.78
CA MET A 109 -14.03 -19.24 18.78
C MET A 109 -14.34 -20.07 20.04
N PRO A 110 -14.68 -21.38 19.92
CA PRO A 110 -14.76 -22.24 21.09
C PRO A 110 -13.40 -22.23 21.78
N GLN A 111 -13.39 -21.92 23.07
CA GLN A 111 -12.22 -22.09 23.93
C GLN A 111 -11.79 -23.55 23.85
N ILE A 112 -10.78 -23.86 23.03
CA ILE A 112 -10.21 -25.20 22.97
C ILE A 112 -9.55 -25.42 24.33
N PRO A 113 -9.95 -26.42 25.14
CA PRO A 113 -9.34 -26.66 26.43
C PRO A 113 -7.85 -26.95 26.21
N SER A 114 -6.99 -26.06 26.69
CA SER A 114 -5.53 -26.16 26.64
C SER A 114 -5.05 -27.40 27.40
N THR A 115 -5.13 -28.55 26.74
CA THR A 115 -4.67 -29.85 27.23
C THR A 115 -3.71 -30.46 26.21
N SER A 116 -2.64 -29.72 25.92
CA SER A 116 -1.49 -30.26 25.20
C SER A 116 -0.26 -29.47 25.61
N LYS A 117 0.37 -29.89 26.71
CA LYS A 117 1.80 -29.61 26.94
C LYS A 117 2.59 -30.42 25.91
N VAL A 118 2.67 -29.93 24.68
CA VAL A 118 3.70 -30.33 23.71
C VAL A 118 4.56 -29.09 23.53
N GLY A 119 5.84 -29.23 23.88
CA GLY A 119 6.73 -28.12 24.22
C GLY A 119 6.98 -27.11 23.10
N GLY A 120 7.29 -25.88 23.52
CA GLY A 120 8.21 -25.00 22.80
C GLY A 120 7.64 -23.77 22.11
N LEU A 121 6.33 -23.59 22.00
CA LEU A 121 5.74 -22.38 21.41
C LEU A 121 4.69 -21.82 22.37
N SER A 122 5.08 -20.84 23.18
CA SER A 122 4.10 -19.96 23.81
C SER A 122 3.32 -19.28 22.70
N GLN A 123 2.02 -19.56 22.60
CA GLN A 123 1.11 -18.70 21.84
C GLN A 123 1.08 -17.37 22.59
N SER A 124 1.97 -16.45 22.24
CA SER A 124 1.78 -15.04 22.56
C SER A 124 0.48 -14.64 21.87
N HIS A 125 -0.56 -14.35 22.64
CA HIS A 125 -1.69 -13.58 22.14
C HIS A 125 -1.14 -12.22 21.75
N THR A 126 -0.67 -12.08 20.51
CA THR A 126 -0.39 -10.76 19.93
C THR A 126 -1.75 -10.12 19.70
N GLU A 127 -2.24 -9.36 20.68
CA GLU A 127 -3.32 -8.40 20.46
C GLU A 127 -2.80 -7.38 19.44
N ILE A 128 -3.08 -7.61 18.16
CA ILE A 128 -2.73 -6.68 17.11
C ILE A 128 -3.46 -5.37 17.42
N MET A 129 -2.70 -4.29 17.64
CA MET A 129 -3.26 -3.01 18.06
C MET A 129 -4.28 -2.50 17.03
N LYS A 130 -5.42 -2.02 17.52
CA LYS A 130 -6.44 -1.40 16.67
C LYS A 130 -5.94 -0.02 16.22
N PRO A 131 -6.28 0.44 15.00
CA PRO A 131 -6.00 1.82 14.60
C PRO A 131 -6.58 2.79 15.65
N PRO A 132 -5.83 3.83 16.09
CA PRO A 132 -6.26 4.76 17.13
C PRO A 132 -7.22 5.85 16.58
N TYR A 133 -8.07 5.49 15.62
CA TYR A 133 -8.98 6.39 14.92
C TYR A 133 -10.12 5.62 14.24
N THR A 134 -11.17 6.34 13.88
CA THR A 134 -12.41 5.81 13.30
C THR A 134 -12.52 6.09 11.79
N LEU A 135 -13.51 5.47 11.13
CA LEU A 135 -13.83 5.80 9.72
C LEU A 135 -14.28 7.26 9.54
N HIS A 136 -14.83 7.88 10.59
CA HIS A 136 -15.20 9.30 10.55
C HIS A 136 -13.96 10.19 10.48
N ASP A 137 -12.97 9.90 11.33
CA ASP A 137 -11.69 10.62 11.36
C ASP A 137 -10.96 10.50 10.01
N VAL A 138 -10.99 9.31 9.39
CA VAL A 138 -10.46 9.10 8.03
C VAL A 138 -11.17 9.99 7.01
N THR A 139 -12.49 10.15 7.12
CA THR A 139 -13.23 11.00 6.19
C THR A 139 -12.82 12.47 6.34
N GLN A 140 -12.79 12.98 7.58
CA GLN A 140 -12.42 14.37 7.87
C GLN A 140 -10.96 14.66 7.49
N CYS A 141 -10.03 13.76 7.83
CA CYS A 141 -8.63 13.90 7.48
C CYS A 141 -8.41 13.99 5.96
N PHE A 142 -9.05 13.12 5.18
CA PHE A 142 -8.86 13.08 3.72
C PHE A 142 -9.51 14.26 2.98
N GLU A 143 -10.44 14.99 3.61
CA GLU A 143 -10.98 16.25 3.09
C GLU A 143 -9.96 17.41 3.19
N LYS A 144 -9.01 17.33 4.13
CA LYS A 144 -7.94 18.33 4.35
C LYS A 144 -6.73 18.13 3.42
N ILE A 145 -6.66 17.01 2.69
CA ILE A 145 -5.51 16.66 1.84
C ILE A 145 -5.55 17.40 0.51
N SER A 146 -4.44 18.07 0.18
CA SER A 146 -4.22 18.75 -1.09
C SER A 146 -3.58 17.83 -2.13
N ASP A 147 -4.25 17.73 -3.28
CA ASP A 147 -3.79 16.93 -4.42
C ASP A 147 -2.73 17.67 -5.25
N VAL A 148 -1.65 16.96 -5.59
CA VAL A 148 -0.48 17.48 -6.31
C VAL A 148 -0.21 16.63 -7.54
N ARG A 149 0.08 17.28 -8.68
CA ARG A 149 0.53 16.59 -9.90
C ARG A 149 2.04 16.47 -9.95
N TYR A 150 2.55 15.48 -10.70
CA TYR A 150 3.99 15.41 -10.95
C TYR A 150 4.51 16.69 -11.60
N ASN A 151 5.67 17.16 -11.13
CA ASN A 151 6.35 18.38 -11.56
C ASN A 151 5.56 19.69 -11.31
N GLN A 152 4.42 19.64 -10.61
CA GLN A 152 3.75 20.84 -10.14
C GLN A 152 4.55 21.44 -8.98
N VAL A 153 4.99 22.68 -9.16
CA VAL A 153 5.70 23.42 -8.11
C VAL A 153 4.69 24.10 -7.19
N ILE A 154 4.74 23.77 -5.91
CA ILE A 154 3.92 24.36 -4.84
C ILE A 154 4.85 25.14 -3.91
N LYS A 155 4.38 26.26 -3.37
CA LYS A 155 5.11 27.08 -2.40
C LYS A 155 4.33 27.13 -1.09
N PRO A 156 4.52 26.16 -0.17
CA PRO A 156 3.84 26.20 1.12
C PRO A 156 4.27 27.40 1.96
N LEU A 157 5.52 27.87 1.76
CA LEU A 157 6.10 29.04 2.42
C LEU A 157 6.85 29.89 1.40
N MET A 158 7.14 31.16 1.74
CA MET A 158 7.86 32.06 0.82
C MET A 158 9.28 31.55 0.47
N THR A 159 9.93 30.85 1.39
CA THR A 159 11.31 30.37 1.27
C THR A 159 11.42 28.90 0.84
N VAL A 160 10.28 28.22 0.67
CA VAL A 160 10.20 26.79 0.35
C VAL A 160 9.40 26.60 -0.94
N SER A 161 9.91 25.76 -1.83
CA SER A 161 9.09 25.18 -2.89
C SER A 161 9.24 23.67 -2.94
N ILE A 162 8.14 22.99 -3.25
CA ILE A 162 8.06 21.53 -3.30
C ILE A 162 7.54 21.08 -4.66
N HIS A 163 7.97 19.92 -5.13
CA HIS A 163 7.33 19.22 -6.23
C HIS A 163 7.52 17.70 -6.09
N ALA A 164 6.52 16.97 -6.55
CA ALA A 164 6.54 15.51 -6.62
C ALA A 164 7.04 15.04 -7.98
N GLN A 165 7.79 13.95 -8.01
CA GLN A 165 8.20 13.25 -9.23
C GLN A 165 7.95 11.76 -9.09
N SER A 166 7.66 11.06 -10.18
CA SER A 166 7.28 9.64 -10.10
C SER A 166 8.39 8.79 -9.49
N SER A 167 8.05 7.93 -8.52
CA SER A 167 9.02 7.00 -7.92
C SER A 167 9.08 5.62 -8.61
N GLY A 168 8.15 5.32 -9.53
CA GLY A 168 8.09 4.03 -10.21
C GLY A 168 7.56 2.86 -9.37
N TYR A 169 7.22 3.07 -8.09
CA TYR A 169 6.87 1.99 -7.18
C TYR A 169 5.41 1.51 -7.32
N CYS A 170 4.45 2.44 -7.28
CA CYS A 170 3.03 2.19 -7.48
C CYS A 170 2.32 3.39 -8.13
N ILE A 171 1.07 3.23 -8.55
CA ILE A 171 0.30 4.31 -9.19
C ILE A 171 0.26 5.55 -8.29
N GLY A 172 0.77 6.67 -8.79
CA GLY A 172 0.83 7.94 -8.06
C GLY A 172 1.97 8.05 -7.05
N SER A 173 2.77 7.02 -6.80
CA SER A 173 3.92 7.12 -5.90
C SER A 173 4.91 8.21 -6.33
N ALA A 174 5.45 8.93 -5.36
CA ALA A 174 6.21 10.14 -5.55
C ALA A 174 7.49 10.14 -4.71
N ASN A 175 8.56 10.62 -5.32
CA ASN A 175 9.70 11.17 -4.62
C ASN A 175 9.55 12.69 -4.59
N TRP A 176 9.91 13.30 -3.47
CA TRP A 176 9.69 14.73 -3.23
C TRP A 176 11.00 15.50 -3.34
N VAL A 177 10.97 16.65 -3.99
CA VAL A 177 12.06 17.62 -3.96
C VAL A 177 11.60 18.84 -3.19
N VAL A 178 12.34 19.18 -2.14
CA VAL A 178 12.16 20.39 -1.34
C VAL A 178 13.31 21.34 -1.65
N ASP A 179 13.00 22.50 -2.22
CA ASP A 179 13.93 23.59 -2.45
C ASP A 179 13.75 24.63 -1.33
N TYR A 180 14.77 24.75 -0.48
CA TYR A 180 14.83 25.73 0.60
C TYR A 180 15.91 26.76 0.27
N LYS A 181 15.49 27.98 -0.04
CA LYS A 181 16.39 29.11 -0.38
C LYS A 181 17.41 28.78 -1.49
N GLY A 182 17.03 27.95 -2.46
CA GLY A 182 17.89 27.53 -3.58
C GLY A 182 18.69 26.25 -3.33
N GLU A 183 18.67 25.72 -2.10
CA GLU A 183 19.29 24.44 -1.77
C GLU A 183 18.25 23.32 -1.87
N LYS A 184 18.55 22.31 -2.69
CA LYS A 184 17.61 21.23 -2.98
C LYS A 184 17.88 20.00 -2.12
N ILE A 185 16.81 19.50 -1.52
CA ILE A 185 16.77 18.26 -0.75
C ILE A 185 15.84 17.29 -1.48
N ALA A 186 16.38 16.17 -1.94
CA ALA A 186 15.59 15.11 -2.57
C ALA A 186 15.26 14.02 -1.56
N PHE A 187 13.99 13.67 -1.45
CA PHE A 187 13.47 12.56 -0.65
C PHE A 187 13.10 11.41 -1.59
N ILE A 188 13.92 10.37 -1.56
CA ILE A 188 13.73 9.13 -2.31
C ILE A 188 13.15 8.10 -1.36
N SER A 189 11.84 7.88 -1.45
CA SER A 189 11.16 6.81 -0.70
C SER A 189 11.12 5.54 -1.54
N ALA A 190 10.25 4.58 -1.19
CA ALA A 190 9.97 3.40 -2.01
C ALA A 190 9.92 3.75 -3.50
N SER A 191 10.97 3.32 -4.22
CA SER A 191 11.24 3.65 -5.61
C SER A 191 11.63 2.37 -6.35
N SER A 192 11.25 2.26 -7.62
CA SER A 192 11.53 1.07 -8.41
C SER A 192 12.01 1.44 -9.80
N PHE A 193 13.03 0.74 -10.26
CA PHE A 193 13.50 0.77 -11.65
C PHE A 193 12.83 -0.31 -12.51
N ALA A 194 11.85 -1.04 -11.98
CA ALA A 194 11.21 -2.12 -12.72
C ALA A 194 10.47 -1.58 -13.95
N GLU A 195 10.90 -2.04 -15.12
CA GLU A 195 10.24 -1.77 -16.39
C GLU A 195 9.08 -2.76 -16.60
N GLN A 196 8.18 -2.47 -17.55
CA GLN A 196 7.05 -3.33 -17.95
C GLN A 196 5.91 -3.50 -16.94
N LEU A 197 6.00 -2.90 -15.76
CA LEU A 197 4.90 -2.83 -14.79
C LEU A 197 3.98 -1.63 -15.10
N HIS A 198 2.76 -1.67 -14.59
CA HIS A 198 1.76 -0.63 -14.87
C HIS A 198 2.04 0.79 -14.36
N PRO A 199 2.78 1.07 -13.26
CA PRO A 199 3.01 2.43 -12.80
C PRO A 199 3.86 3.25 -13.80
N GLN A 200 3.71 4.57 -13.79
CA GLN A 200 4.65 5.46 -14.48
C GLN A 200 6.09 5.20 -13.98
N GLU A 201 7.05 5.21 -14.89
CA GLU A 201 8.46 4.95 -14.59
C GLU A 201 9.07 6.01 -13.64
N LEU A 202 10.07 5.59 -12.84
CA LEU A 202 10.85 6.46 -11.97
C LEU A 202 11.47 7.63 -12.76
N ASP A 203 11.17 8.85 -12.32
CA ASP A 203 11.81 10.04 -12.84
C ASP A 203 13.18 10.23 -12.20
N LYS A 204 14.23 9.93 -12.97
CA LYS A 204 15.62 10.00 -12.52
C LYS A 204 16.11 11.43 -12.29
N SER A 205 15.35 12.46 -12.70
CA SER A 205 15.72 13.85 -12.50
C SER A 205 15.59 14.32 -11.05
N VAL A 206 14.98 13.52 -10.17
CA VAL A 206 14.74 13.85 -8.76
C VAL A 206 16.00 14.14 -7.94
N VAL A 207 17.11 13.49 -8.28
CA VAL A 207 18.41 13.72 -7.62
C VAL A 207 19.23 14.82 -8.29
N LYS A 208 18.74 15.41 -9.38
CA LYS A 208 19.53 16.36 -10.19
C LYS A 208 19.71 17.67 -9.45
N ASN A 209 20.97 18.04 -9.25
CA ASN A 209 21.38 19.26 -8.53
C ASN A 209 20.86 19.31 -7.08
N SER A 210 20.67 18.15 -6.46
CA SER A 210 20.29 18.06 -5.04
C SER A 210 21.54 18.11 -4.17
N SER A 211 21.54 19.03 -3.20
CA SER A 211 22.60 19.18 -2.20
C SER A 211 22.55 18.07 -1.16
N ILE A 212 21.33 17.60 -0.85
CA ILE A 212 21.07 16.51 0.07
C ILE A 212 20.14 15.50 -0.61
N VAL A 213 20.43 14.21 -0.44
CA VAL A 213 19.55 13.12 -0.85
C VAL A 213 19.27 12.25 0.37
N VAL A 214 18.00 12.20 0.77
CA VAL A 214 17.50 11.33 1.83
C VAL A 214 16.87 10.12 1.17
N VAL A 215 17.37 8.92 1.46
CA VAL A 215 16.86 7.67 0.89
C VAL A 215 16.26 6.82 2.00
N SER A 216 15.04 6.31 1.78
CA SER A 216 14.34 5.40 2.69
C SER A 216 13.82 4.16 1.98
N ASP A 217 13.22 3.24 2.74
CA ASP A 217 12.57 2.03 2.20
C ASP A 217 13.50 1.15 1.35
N LEU A 218 14.75 1.00 1.80
CA LEU A 218 15.78 0.24 1.10
C LEU A 218 15.51 -1.27 1.21
N ASP A 219 15.50 -1.96 0.07
CA ASP A 219 15.56 -3.41 0.03
C ASP A 219 17.03 -3.86 0.20
N THR A 220 17.33 -4.53 1.33
CA THR A 220 18.68 -5.00 1.67
C THR A 220 19.01 -6.37 1.10
N ARG A 221 18.12 -6.97 0.29
CA ARG A 221 18.35 -8.29 -0.33
C ARG A 221 19.48 -8.20 -1.36
N THR A 222 20.68 -8.58 -0.91
CA THR A 222 21.97 -8.46 -1.61
C THR A 222 22.14 -9.32 -2.86
N ASP A 223 21.22 -10.25 -3.15
CA ASP A 223 21.38 -11.26 -4.23
C ASP A 223 20.56 -10.99 -5.51
N THR A 224 19.82 -9.89 -5.57
CA THR A 224 19.08 -9.49 -6.78
C THR A 224 19.46 -8.09 -7.20
N SER A 225 20.69 -7.92 -7.69
CA SER A 225 21.20 -6.70 -8.36
C SER A 225 20.44 -6.30 -9.64
N ASP A 226 19.23 -6.83 -9.84
CA ASP A 226 18.49 -6.70 -11.07
C ASP A 226 17.00 -6.52 -10.75
N THR A 227 16.61 -5.27 -10.54
CA THR A 227 15.20 -4.83 -10.43
C THR A 227 14.37 -5.22 -11.66
N SER A 228 15.02 -5.56 -12.80
CA SER A 228 14.39 -6.19 -13.96
C SER A 228 13.82 -7.58 -13.66
N LYS A 229 14.16 -8.19 -12.52
CA LYS A 229 13.58 -9.46 -12.07
C LYS A 229 12.18 -9.34 -11.47
N SER A 230 11.68 -8.16 -11.14
CA SER A 230 10.32 -8.02 -10.59
C SER A 230 9.26 -8.60 -11.53
N PHE A 231 9.36 -8.25 -12.82
CA PHE A 231 8.50 -8.81 -13.87
C PHE A 231 8.71 -10.34 -14.03
N TYR A 232 9.96 -10.80 -13.97
CA TYR A 232 10.29 -12.24 -14.01
C TYR A 232 9.64 -13.02 -12.85
N TRP A 233 9.73 -12.51 -11.62
CA TRP A 233 9.15 -13.15 -10.44
C TRP A 233 7.62 -13.15 -10.49
N LEU A 234 7.00 -12.05 -10.93
CA LEU A 234 5.57 -12.01 -11.20
C LEU A 234 5.16 -13.05 -12.25
N GLY A 235 5.92 -13.17 -13.34
CA GLY A 235 5.69 -14.20 -14.36
C GLY A 235 5.84 -15.63 -13.84
N LYS A 236 6.78 -15.87 -12.91
CA LYS A 236 6.93 -17.17 -12.24
C LYS A 236 5.74 -17.48 -11.34
N ILE A 237 5.23 -16.50 -10.59
CA ILE A 237 4.02 -16.65 -9.77
C ILE A 237 2.81 -16.93 -10.68
N ALA A 238 2.61 -16.13 -11.73
CA ALA A 238 1.56 -16.34 -12.72
C ALA A 238 1.63 -17.74 -13.33
N SER A 239 2.81 -18.20 -13.74
CA SER A 239 3.00 -19.55 -14.27
C SER A 239 2.62 -20.64 -13.26
N ASN A 240 2.92 -20.45 -11.97
CA ASN A 240 2.53 -21.40 -10.93
C ASN A 240 1.01 -21.42 -10.77
N ILE A 241 0.34 -20.26 -10.75
CA ILE A 241 -1.13 -20.18 -10.71
C ILE A 241 -1.73 -20.93 -11.90
N VAL A 242 -1.23 -20.68 -13.12
CA VAL A 242 -1.71 -21.33 -14.35
C VAL A 242 -1.52 -22.85 -14.29
N ASN A 243 -0.41 -23.33 -13.73
CA ASN A 243 -0.16 -24.76 -13.58
C ASN A 243 -1.13 -25.41 -12.58
N THR A 244 -1.48 -24.71 -11.49
CA THR A 244 -2.49 -25.15 -10.52
C THR A 244 -3.89 -25.20 -11.16
N VAL A 245 -4.25 -24.17 -11.94
CA VAL A 245 -5.52 -24.14 -12.71
C VAL A 245 -5.60 -25.30 -13.70
N LYS A 246 -4.49 -25.62 -14.40
CA LYS A 246 -4.41 -26.78 -15.30
C LYS A 246 -4.66 -28.11 -14.58
N GLN A 247 -4.29 -28.21 -13.30
CA GLN A 247 -4.54 -29.38 -12.45
C GLN A 247 -5.96 -29.38 -11.86
N LYS A 248 -6.83 -28.42 -12.24
CA LYS A 248 -8.18 -28.22 -11.69
C LYS A 248 -8.19 -28.00 -10.18
N ALA A 249 -7.14 -27.37 -9.67
CA ALA A 249 -7.00 -27.02 -8.26
C ALA A 249 -7.19 -25.50 -8.04
N ASN A 250 -7.63 -25.13 -6.84
CA ASN A 250 -7.82 -23.75 -6.45
C ASN A 250 -6.50 -23.13 -5.99
N THR A 251 -6.30 -21.84 -6.25
CA THR A 251 -5.13 -21.09 -5.81
C THR A 251 -5.54 -19.92 -4.92
N ILE A 252 -4.82 -19.73 -3.81
CA ILE A 252 -4.97 -18.58 -2.93
C ILE A 252 -3.69 -17.75 -2.99
N VAL A 253 -3.82 -16.48 -3.35
CA VAL A 253 -2.76 -15.48 -3.35
C VAL A 253 -3.05 -14.51 -2.22
N VAL A 254 -2.18 -14.51 -1.21
CA VAL A 254 -2.28 -13.56 -0.10
C VAL A 254 -1.72 -12.22 -0.57
N SER A 255 -2.60 -11.30 -0.92
CA SER A 255 -2.24 -9.97 -1.40
C SER A 255 -3.41 -9.01 -1.26
N ARG A 256 -3.10 -7.74 -0.98
CA ARG A 256 -4.10 -6.67 -1.06
C ARG A 256 -4.51 -6.43 -2.52
N PRO A 257 -5.74 -5.95 -2.79
CA PRO A 257 -6.24 -5.67 -4.14
C PRO A 257 -5.68 -4.37 -4.73
N LEU A 258 -4.37 -4.17 -4.63
CA LEU A 258 -3.66 -2.94 -5.03
C LEU A 258 -2.21 -3.25 -5.41
N GLY A 259 -1.55 -2.31 -6.09
CA GLY A 259 -0.18 -2.49 -6.58
C GLY A 259 -0.08 -3.60 -7.63
N LEU A 260 0.95 -4.45 -7.49
CA LEU A 260 1.36 -5.47 -8.49
C LEU A 260 0.32 -6.57 -8.76
N VAL A 261 -0.74 -6.64 -7.96
CA VAL A 261 -1.85 -7.57 -8.17
C VAL A 261 -2.52 -7.37 -9.53
N ASN A 262 -2.57 -6.13 -10.03
CA ASN A 262 -3.11 -5.86 -11.36
C ASN A 262 -2.25 -6.49 -12.46
N ASP A 263 -0.92 -6.39 -12.35
CA ASP A 263 0.00 -7.03 -13.29
C ASP A 263 -0.12 -8.56 -13.19
N LEU A 264 -0.16 -9.11 -11.97
CA LEU A 264 -0.30 -10.54 -11.74
C LEU A 264 -1.61 -11.10 -12.33
N LEU A 265 -2.73 -10.40 -12.15
CA LEU A 265 -4.02 -10.76 -12.74
C LEU A 265 -3.93 -10.76 -14.27
N GLN A 266 -3.37 -9.70 -14.85
CA GLN A 266 -3.19 -9.56 -16.29
C GLN A 266 -2.33 -10.68 -16.86
N MET A 267 -1.12 -10.90 -16.31
CA MET A 267 -0.22 -11.96 -16.74
C MET A 267 -0.86 -13.35 -16.63
N THR A 268 -1.57 -13.61 -15.53
CA THR A 268 -2.25 -14.90 -15.33
C THR A 268 -3.33 -15.13 -16.39
N ALA A 269 -4.20 -14.15 -16.63
CA ALA A 269 -5.30 -14.26 -17.58
C ALA A 269 -4.80 -14.39 -19.03
N GLU A 270 -3.78 -13.62 -19.41
CA GLU A 270 -3.13 -13.73 -20.73
C GLU A 270 -2.51 -15.12 -20.92
N MET A 271 -1.79 -15.66 -19.93
CA MET A 271 -1.22 -17.01 -20.00
C MET A 271 -2.28 -18.10 -20.12
N ILE A 272 -3.43 -17.95 -19.46
CA ILE A 272 -4.57 -18.89 -19.58
C ILE A 272 -5.16 -18.85 -20.99
N ARG A 273 -5.36 -17.64 -21.54
CA ARG A 273 -5.83 -17.45 -22.93
C ARG A 273 -4.86 -18.05 -23.94
N HIS A 274 -3.56 -17.77 -23.81
CA HIS A 274 -2.52 -18.31 -24.70
C HIS A 274 -2.43 -19.83 -24.66
N ARG A 275 -2.70 -20.46 -23.52
CA ARG A 275 -2.71 -21.93 -23.37
C ARG A 275 -4.07 -22.56 -23.71
N ALA A 276 -5.05 -21.77 -24.15
CA ALA A 276 -6.41 -22.20 -24.45
C ALA A 276 -7.06 -23.01 -23.30
N LEU A 277 -6.78 -22.61 -22.06
CA LEU A 277 -7.39 -23.20 -20.87
C LEU A 277 -8.75 -22.54 -20.59
N VAL A 278 -9.63 -23.26 -19.90
CA VAL A 278 -10.90 -22.68 -19.41
C VAL A 278 -10.58 -21.58 -18.39
N SER A 279 -11.23 -20.43 -18.53
CA SER A 279 -11.02 -19.29 -17.63
C SER A 279 -11.47 -19.66 -16.22
N PRO A 280 -10.61 -19.53 -15.19
CA PRO A 280 -10.98 -19.78 -13.81
C PRO A 280 -11.89 -18.66 -13.29
N GLN A 281 -12.53 -18.91 -12.15
CA GLN A 281 -13.17 -17.83 -11.42
C GLN A 281 -12.14 -17.07 -10.58
N TYR A 282 -11.93 -15.79 -10.91
CA TYR A 282 -11.12 -14.87 -10.11
C TYR A 282 -11.95 -14.27 -8.98
N LEU A 283 -11.43 -14.35 -7.77
CA LEU A 283 -12.08 -13.82 -6.58
C LEU A 283 -11.14 -12.82 -5.90
N PHE A 284 -11.64 -11.64 -5.58
CA PHE A 284 -10.94 -10.72 -4.69
C PHE A 284 -11.72 -10.61 -3.39
N ILE A 285 -11.08 -11.01 -2.29
CA ILE A 285 -11.67 -11.04 -0.95
C ILE A 285 -11.04 -9.91 -0.14
N SER A 286 -11.70 -8.76 -0.17
CA SER A 286 -11.34 -7.57 0.59
C SER A 286 -12.49 -6.55 0.54
N PRO A 287 -12.76 -5.82 1.64
CA PRO A 287 -13.81 -4.80 1.66
C PRO A 287 -13.55 -3.65 0.68
N ILE A 288 -12.31 -3.47 0.23
CA ILE A 288 -11.92 -2.37 -0.67
C ILE A 288 -11.67 -2.80 -2.12
N ALA A 289 -11.71 -4.11 -2.41
CA ALA A 289 -11.28 -4.64 -3.71
C ALA A 289 -12.01 -4.04 -4.92
N SER A 290 -13.33 -3.92 -4.83
CA SER A 290 -14.14 -3.35 -5.91
C SER A 290 -13.69 -1.92 -6.25
N LYS A 291 -13.39 -1.11 -5.23
CA LYS A 291 -12.99 0.29 -5.40
C LYS A 291 -11.55 0.39 -5.92
N THR A 292 -10.60 -0.30 -5.30
CA THR A 292 -9.18 -0.19 -5.66
C THR A 292 -8.85 -0.72 -7.06
N MET A 293 -9.51 -1.80 -7.47
CA MET A 293 -9.29 -2.39 -8.79
C MET A 293 -9.85 -1.48 -9.91
N GLN A 294 -10.93 -0.75 -9.65
CA GLN A 294 -11.51 0.20 -10.62
C GLN A 294 -10.70 1.50 -10.73
N LEU A 295 -10.03 1.94 -9.65
CA LEU A 295 -9.21 3.16 -9.65
C LEU A 295 -8.14 3.15 -10.75
N GLY A 296 -7.55 1.99 -11.04
CA GLY A 296 -6.53 1.87 -12.09
C GLY A 296 -7.04 2.29 -13.47
N ASN A 297 -8.32 2.03 -13.76
CA ASN A 297 -8.95 2.40 -15.03
C ASN A 297 -9.32 3.89 -15.13
N ILE A 298 -9.32 4.62 -14.00
CA ILE A 298 -9.64 6.05 -13.94
C ILE A 298 -8.36 6.88 -13.91
N MET A 299 -7.29 6.37 -13.29
CA MET A 299 -6.01 7.06 -13.09
C MET A 299 -5.02 6.81 -14.24
N GLY A 300 -5.51 6.79 -15.48
CA GLY A 300 -4.73 6.39 -16.65
C GLY A 300 -3.48 7.23 -16.91
N GLU A 301 -3.53 8.53 -16.61
CA GLU A 301 -2.39 9.46 -16.73
C GLU A 301 -1.20 9.14 -15.80
N TRP A 302 -1.42 8.33 -14.76
CA TRP A 302 -0.39 7.95 -13.77
C TRP A 302 0.26 6.59 -14.09
N LEU A 303 -0.08 6.00 -15.24
CA LEU A 303 0.42 4.70 -15.69
C LEU A 303 1.65 4.84 -16.59
N ASN A 304 2.27 3.72 -16.93
CA ASN A 304 3.34 3.68 -17.93
C ASN A 304 2.85 4.14 -19.32
N ARG A 305 3.80 4.46 -20.20
CA ARG A 305 3.49 4.97 -21.55
C ARG A 305 2.60 4.01 -22.35
N SER A 306 2.85 2.71 -22.30
CA SER A 306 2.05 1.73 -23.03
C SER A 306 0.58 1.73 -22.62
N LYS A 307 0.28 1.90 -21.32
CA LYS A 307 -1.09 1.99 -20.80
C LYS A 307 -1.70 3.38 -21.00
N GLN A 308 -0.89 4.44 -20.98
CA GLN A 308 -1.34 5.78 -21.38
C GLN A 308 -1.76 5.81 -22.85
N ASP A 309 -0.99 5.16 -23.73
CA ASP A 309 -1.29 5.07 -25.17
C ASP A 309 -2.62 4.35 -25.42
N ALA A 310 -2.93 3.33 -24.60
CA ALA A 310 -4.20 2.62 -24.64
C ALA A 310 -5.42 3.50 -24.32
N LEU A 311 -5.24 4.66 -23.67
CA LEU A 311 -6.34 5.61 -23.40
C LEU A 311 -6.79 6.39 -24.65
N TYR A 312 -5.96 6.47 -25.69
CA TYR A 312 -6.32 7.12 -26.95
C TYR A 312 -7.18 6.23 -27.85
N ILE A 313 -7.26 4.94 -27.52
CA ILE A 313 -8.19 3.99 -28.13
C ILE A 313 -9.25 3.60 -27.08
N PRO A 314 -10.43 3.10 -27.46
CA PRO A 314 -11.50 2.77 -26.51
C PRO A 314 -11.21 1.46 -25.73
N GLU A 315 -9.97 1.26 -25.30
CA GLU A 315 -9.51 0.12 -24.53
C GLU A 315 -9.22 0.52 -23.08
N TYR A 316 -9.40 -0.42 -22.15
CA TYR A 316 -9.15 -0.17 -20.74
C TYR A 316 -7.71 -0.56 -20.39
N PRO A 317 -7.01 0.22 -19.54
CA PRO A 317 -5.64 -0.11 -19.15
C PRO A 317 -5.51 -1.47 -18.44
N PHE A 318 -6.56 -1.95 -17.76
CA PHE A 318 -6.52 -3.19 -17.00
C PHE A 318 -7.59 -4.18 -17.45
N ILE A 319 -7.19 -5.47 -17.46
CA ILE A 319 -8.04 -6.60 -17.84
C ILE A 319 -9.23 -6.83 -16.89
N GLU A 320 -9.17 -6.27 -15.68
CA GLU A 320 -10.21 -6.35 -14.66
C GLU A 320 -11.61 -6.14 -15.24
N ARG A 321 -11.77 -5.11 -16.07
CA ARG A 321 -13.07 -4.74 -16.60
C ARG A 321 -13.62 -5.80 -17.56
N GLU A 322 -12.77 -6.39 -18.39
CA GLU A 322 -13.15 -7.48 -19.28
C GLU A 322 -13.60 -8.71 -18.47
N LEU A 323 -12.80 -9.12 -17.48
CA LEU A 323 -13.10 -10.24 -16.59
C LEU A 323 -14.35 -10.01 -15.73
N ARG A 324 -14.70 -8.76 -15.46
CA ARG A 324 -15.94 -8.43 -14.76
C ARG A 324 -17.16 -8.56 -15.67
N LEU A 325 -17.03 -8.15 -16.94
CA LEU A 325 -18.12 -8.22 -17.93
C LEU A 325 -18.42 -9.66 -18.34
N ASP A 326 -17.43 -10.55 -18.37
CA ASP A 326 -17.60 -11.98 -18.65
C ASP A 326 -18.01 -12.82 -17.42
N ASN A 327 -18.19 -12.18 -16.26
CA ASN A 327 -18.50 -12.79 -14.96
C ASN A 327 -17.43 -13.76 -14.40
N SER A 328 -16.21 -13.75 -14.94
CA SER A 328 -15.09 -14.53 -14.41
C SER A 328 -14.49 -13.90 -13.15
N LEU A 329 -14.62 -12.58 -12.96
CA LEU A 329 -14.12 -11.84 -11.80
C LEU A 329 -15.24 -11.43 -10.84
N ARG A 330 -15.07 -11.71 -9.55
CA ARG A 330 -15.99 -11.29 -8.47
C ARG A 330 -15.27 -10.66 -7.29
N TYR A 331 -15.94 -9.70 -6.66
CA TYR A 331 -15.50 -9.05 -5.42
C TYR A 331 -16.33 -9.54 -4.24
N LEU A 332 -15.65 -9.92 -3.16
CA LEU A 332 -16.24 -10.31 -1.89
C LEU A 332 -15.63 -9.42 -0.80
N LYS A 333 -16.43 -9.03 0.20
CA LYS A 333 -15.94 -8.20 1.30
C LYS A 333 -15.21 -9.03 2.35
N SER A 334 -15.63 -10.28 2.54
CA SER A 334 -15.07 -11.18 3.53
C SER A 334 -15.09 -12.64 3.08
N VAL A 335 -14.33 -13.50 3.76
CA VAL A 335 -14.37 -14.95 3.56
C VAL A 335 -15.76 -15.52 3.90
N ALA A 336 -16.50 -14.90 4.83
CA ALA A 336 -17.86 -15.33 5.17
C ALA A 336 -18.82 -15.23 3.98
N ASP A 337 -18.58 -14.30 3.05
CA ASP A 337 -19.41 -14.14 1.85
C ASP A 337 -19.30 -15.37 0.91
N LEU A 338 -18.25 -16.19 1.02
CA LEU A 338 -18.13 -17.44 0.27
C LEU A 338 -19.19 -18.47 0.66
N SER A 339 -19.69 -18.43 1.90
CA SER A 339 -20.70 -19.39 2.38
C SER A 339 -22.07 -19.22 1.69
N ILE A 340 -22.37 -18.00 1.24
CA ILE A 340 -23.63 -17.62 0.60
C ILE A 340 -23.49 -17.39 -0.90
N THR A 341 -22.26 -17.38 -1.43
CA THR A 341 -22.00 -17.13 -2.84
C THR A 341 -21.74 -18.45 -3.56
N PRO A 342 -22.58 -18.85 -4.54
CA PRO A 342 -22.33 -20.05 -5.32
C PRO A 342 -21.06 -19.85 -6.17
N LEU A 343 -20.06 -20.71 -5.91
CA LEU A 343 -18.82 -20.77 -6.68
C LEU A 343 -19.04 -21.56 -7.98
N SER A 344 -18.29 -21.19 -9.01
CA SER A 344 -18.24 -21.96 -10.25
C SER A 344 -17.71 -23.38 -9.99
N PRO A 345 -18.11 -24.41 -10.76
CA PRO A 345 -17.46 -25.73 -10.71
C PRO A 345 -16.02 -25.69 -11.23
N GLU A 346 -15.64 -24.64 -11.98
CA GLU A 346 -14.27 -24.40 -12.44
C GLU A 346 -13.34 -24.00 -11.28
N PRO A 347 -12.02 -24.27 -11.40
CA PRO A 347 -11.06 -23.85 -10.38
C PRO A 347 -11.09 -22.35 -10.15
N CYS A 348 -10.84 -21.93 -8.92
CA CYS A 348 -10.80 -20.52 -8.55
C CYS A 348 -9.39 -20.02 -8.23
N VAL A 349 -9.14 -18.75 -8.55
CA VAL A 349 -7.94 -18.01 -8.17
C VAL A 349 -8.39 -16.87 -7.25
N ALA A 350 -8.15 -17.02 -5.96
CA ALA A 350 -8.57 -16.07 -4.94
C ALA A 350 -7.40 -15.19 -4.49
N PHE A 351 -7.55 -13.88 -4.60
CA PHE A 351 -6.68 -12.86 -4.01
C PHE A 351 -7.30 -12.39 -2.70
N MET A 352 -6.58 -12.51 -1.59
CA MET A 352 -7.13 -12.24 -0.26
C MET A 352 -6.24 -11.29 0.54
N SER A 353 -6.83 -10.20 1.04
CA SER A 353 -6.19 -9.32 2.02
C SER A 353 -6.12 -9.99 3.40
N MET A 354 -5.03 -9.76 4.13
CA MET A 354 -4.88 -10.20 5.54
C MET A 354 -4.53 -9.05 6.48
N ARG A 355 -4.75 -9.27 7.78
CA ARG A 355 -4.31 -8.36 8.85
C ARG A 355 -2.80 -8.50 9.05
N GLY A 356 -2.04 -7.45 8.69
CA GLY A 356 -0.58 -7.38 8.88
C GLY A 356 0.25 -8.11 7.82
N LYS A 357 1.54 -7.76 7.72
CA LYS A 357 2.56 -8.59 7.07
C LYS A 357 2.95 -9.70 8.05
N ARG A 358 3.08 -10.93 7.54
CA ARG A 358 3.78 -12.00 8.27
C ARG A 358 5.27 -11.85 8.06
#